data_AF-A0A963GTB8-F1
#
_entry.id   AF-A0A963GTB8-F1
#
_cell.length_a   1.000
_cell.length_b   1.000
_cell.length_c   1.000
_cell.angle_alpha   90.00
_cell.angle_beta   90.00
_cell.angle_gamma   90.00
#
_symmetry.space_group_name_H-M   'P 1'
#
loop_
_entity.id
_entity.type
_entity.pdbx_description
1 polymer ?
#
loop_
_entity_poly.entity_id
_entity_poly.type
_entity_poly.pdbx_seq_one_letter_code
_entity_poly.pdbx_strand_id
1 'polypeptide(L)'
;CQPAAAADADRIAPQFTSRRYGTPAYGQLSSATADEILRGADDDGEMGGYHLLHAAAREANLRIRLAEYLRVGLAAGIFHES
;
A
#
# COMPACT_ATOMS: atom_id res chain seq x y z
N CYS A 1 11.63 -15.25 -5.01
CA CYS A 1 11.18 -14.28 -6.02
C CYS A 1 12.27 -13.24 -6.22
N GLN A 2 12.87 -13.15 -7.40
CA GLN A 2 13.73 -12.05 -7.79
C GLN A 2 13.12 -11.37 -9.03
N PRO A 3 13.29 -10.06 -9.19
CA PRO A 3 12.88 -9.39 -10.42
C PRO A 3 13.54 -10.06 -11.64
N ALA A 4 12.77 -10.24 -12.72
CA ALA A 4 13.25 -10.92 -13.92
C ALA A 4 14.33 -10.11 -14.65
N ALA A 5 14.29 -8.78 -14.53
CA ALA A 5 15.31 -7.88 -15.05
C ALA A 5 15.80 -6.92 -13.96
N ALA A 6 17.06 -6.48 -14.05
CA ALA A 6 17.63 -5.48 -13.14
C ALA A 6 16.85 -4.15 -13.16
N ALA A 7 16.26 -3.79 -14.31
CA ALA A 7 15.41 -2.61 -14.44
C ALA A 7 14.12 -2.68 -13.62
N ASP A 8 13.61 -3.89 -13.32
CA ASP A 8 12.45 -4.05 -12.44
C ASP A 8 12.81 -3.77 -10.98
N ALA A 9 14.08 -3.93 -10.58
CA ALA A 9 14.52 -3.61 -9.22
C ALA A 9 14.44 -2.11 -8.93
N ASP A 10 14.60 -1.26 -9.94
CA ASP A 10 14.46 0.19 -9.81
C ASP A 10 12.98 0.61 -9.71
N ARG A 11 12.07 -0.16 -10.32
CA ARG A 11 10.61 0.09 -10.28
C ARG A 11 9.95 -0.53 -9.04
N ILE A 12 10.35 -1.74 -8.68
CA ILE A 12 9.74 -2.56 -7.64
C ILE A 12 10.66 -2.53 -6.41
N ALA A 13 10.68 -1.39 -5.74
CA ALA A 13 11.46 -1.18 -4.52
C ALA A 13 10.55 -0.77 -3.35
N PRO A 14 10.82 -1.26 -2.12
CA PRO A 14 10.08 -0.86 -0.95
C PRO A 14 10.39 0.59 -0.60
N GLN A 15 9.35 1.38 -0.37
CA GLN A 15 9.46 2.73 0.18
C GLN A 15 8.85 2.72 1.58
N PHE A 16 9.41 3.51 2.49
CA PHE A 16 8.99 3.50 3.89
C PHE A 16 8.49 4.86 4.32
N THR A 17 7.40 4.90 5.07
CA THR A 17 6.90 6.12 5.70
C THR A 17 7.93 6.68 6.69
N SER A 18 8.60 5.81 7.44
CA SER A 18 9.77 6.18 8.23
C SER A 18 10.81 5.07 8.28
N ARG A 19 12.08 5.47 8.16
CA ARG A 19 13.26 4.61 8.39
C ARG A 19 13.97 4.95 9.69
N ARG A 20 13.41 5.85 10.51
CA ARG A 20 13.99 6.29 11.77
C ARG A 20 13.45 5.46 12.92
N TYR A 21 14.33 4.76 13.61
CA TYR A 21 13.95 4.02 14.82
C TYR A 21 13.32 4.96 15.87
N GLY A 22 12.25 4.50 16.51
CA GLY A 22 11.51 5.24 17.54
C GLY A 22 10.36 6.09 17.00
N THR A 23 10.17 6.22 15.68
CA THR A 23 8.94 6.84 15.13
C THR A 23 7.81 5.81 15.03
N PRO A 24 6.53 6.19 15.24
CA PRO A 24 5.40 5.26 15.17
C PRO A 24 5.27 4.48 13.86
N ALA A 25 5.68 5.08 12.73
CA ALA A 25 5.66 4.47 11.39
C ALA A 25 7.01 3.83 10.98
N TYR A 26 7.90 3.54 11.94
CA TYR A 26 9.22 2.97 11.65
C TYR A 26 9.10 1.59 10.98
N GLY A 27 9.52 1.51 9.73
CA GLY A 27 9.47 0.28 8.93
C GLY A 27 8.10 0.02 8.28
N GLN A 28 7.15 0.94 8.38
CA GLN A 28 5.87 0.87 7.64
C GLN A 28 6.10 1.17 6.17
N LEU A 29 5.49 0.38 5.27
CA LEU A 29 5.55 0.69 3.84
C LEU A 29 4.75 1.96 3.55
N SER A 30 5.32 2.81 2.69
CA SER A 30 4.62 3.98 2.16
C SER A 30 3.62 3.56 1.10
N SER A 31 2.50 4.29 0.97
CA SER A 31 1.54 4.14 -0.13
C SER A 31 2.15 4.37 -1.53
N ALA A 32 3.34 4.97 -1.61
CA ALA A 32 4.11 5.11 -2.85
C ALA A 32 4.89 3.84 -3.24
N THR A 33 4.94 2.83 -2.37
CA THR A 33 5.58 1.54 -2.65
C THR A 33 4.86 0.83 -3.78
N ALA A 34 5.59 0.07 -4.60
CA ALA A 34 5.01 -0.72 -5.67
C ALA A 34 3.95 -1.70 -5.14
N ASP A 35 2.82 -1.84 -5.86
CA ASP A 35 1.70 -2.71 -5.46
C ASP A 35 2.15 -4.17 -5.29
N GLU A 36 3.13 -4.62 -6.09
CA GLU A 36 3.74 -5.95 -5.98
C GLU A 36 4.38 -6.21 -4.61
N ILE A 37 4.78 -5.16 -3.89
CA ILE A 37 5.33 -5.24 -2.53
C ILE A 37 4.24 -4.94 -1.50
N LEU A 38 3.41 -3.92 -1.72
CA LEU A 38 2.31 -3.56 -0.80
C LEU A 38 1.25 -4.64 -0.65
N ARG A 39 1.14 -5.55 -1.63
CA ARG A 39 0.25 -6.71 -1.61
C ARG A 39 1.01 -8.02 -1.77
N GLY A 40 2.31 -8.01 -1.48
CA GLY A 40 3.19 -9.15 -1.68
C GLY A 40 3.15 -10.20 -0.58
N ALA A 41 2.33 -10.01 0.46
CA ALA A 41 2.11 -11.06 1.46
C ALA A 41 1.37 -12.25 0.85
N ASP A 42 1.41 -13.39 1.52
CA ASP A 42 0.79 -14.63 1.06
C ASP A 42 -0.74 -14.56 0.94
N ASP A 43 -1.37 -13.59 1.60
CA ASP A 43 -2.80 -13.30 1.60
C ASP A 43 -3.16 -12.00 0.83
N ASP A 44 -2.29 -11.54 -0.08
CA ASP A 44 -2.38 -10.26 -0.79
C ASP A 44 -2.33 -9.01 0.12
N GLY A 45 -1.89 -9.17 1.38
CA GLY A 45 -1.69 -8.09 2.34
C GLY A 45 -0.35 -7.37 2.26
N GLU A 46 -0.18 -6.37 3.14
CA GLU A 46 1.09 -5.65 3.29
C GLU A 46 2.17 -6.57 3.85
N MET A 47 3.34 -6.61 3.20
CA MET A 47 4.49 -7.33 3.73
C MET A 47 5.11 -6.59 4.92
N GLY A 48 5.48 -7.32 5.97
CA GLY A 48 6.24 -6.80 7.11
C GLY A 48 5.40 -6.59 8.37
N GLY A 49 5.91 -5.78 9.30
CA GLY A 49 5.35 -5.65 10.66
C GLY A 49 4.00 -4.94 10.75
N TYR A 50 3.57 -4.26 9.68
CA TYR A 50 2.33 -3.49 9.64
C TYR A 50 1.16 -4.25 8.98
N HIS A 51 1.39 -5.51 8.58
CA HIS A 51 0.41 -6.40 7.95
C HIS A 51 -0.96 -6.40 8.65
N LEU A 52 -0.96 -6.49 9.99
CA LEU A 52 -2.17 -6.57 10.82
C LEU A 52 -3.04 -5.30 10.80
N LEU A 53 -2.54 -4.19 10.24
CA LEU A 53 -3.37 -3.00 10.01
C LEU A 53 -4.30 -3.15 8.81
N HIS A 54 -4.02 -4.14 7.94
CA HIS A 54 -4.78 -4.45 6.73
C HIS A 54 -5.05 -3.21 5.86
N ALA A 55 -4.07 -2.30 5.75
CA ALA A 55 -4.24 -1.02 5.07
C ALA A 55 -4.64 -1.20 3.59
N ALA A 56 -3.94 -2.08 2.85
CA ALA A 56 -4.23 -2.39 1.46
C ALA A 56 -5.65 -2.94 1.26
N ALA A 57 -6.08 -3.89 2.10
CA ALA A 57 -7.42 -4.48 2.03
C ALA A 57 -8.52 -3.46 2.36
N ARG A 58 -8.30 -2.59 3.35
CA ARG A 58 -9.23 -1.50 3.71
C ARG A 58 -9.41 -0.53 2.57
N GLU A 59 -8.33 -0.14 1.91
CA GLU A 59 -8.35 0.76 0.76
C GLU A 59 -9.04 0.12 -0.46
N ALA A 60 -8.74 -1.14 -0.76
CA ALA A 60 -9.41 -1.90 -1.82
C ALA A 60 -10.91 -1.99 -1.58
N ASN A 61 -11.32 -2.35 -0.35
CA ASN A 61 -12.74 -2.39 0.04
C ASN A 61 -13.40 -1.02 -0.11
N LEU A 62 -12.72 0.06 0.28
CA LEU A 62 -13.24 1.42 0.13
C LEU A 62 -13.45 1.78 -1.35
N ARG A 63 -12.49 1.47 -2.22
CA ARG A 63 -12.63 1.70 -3.67
C ARG A 63 -13.82 0.96 -4.27
N ILE A 64 -14.03 -0.30 -3.89
CA ILE A 64 -15.18 -1.09 -4.36
C ILE A 64 -16.49 -0.40 -3.95
N ARG A 65 -16.62 0.02 -2.70
CA ARG A 65 -17.84 0.69 -2.21
C ARG A 65 -18.06 2.05 -2.85
N LEU A 66 -17.00 2.81 -3.12
CA LEU A 66 -17.11 4.07 -3.87
C LEU A 66 -17.57 3.81 -5.31
N ALA A 67 -17.04 2.80 -5.98
CA ALA A 67 -17.47 2.45 -7.34
C ALA A 67 -18.94 2.01 -7.39
N GLU A 68 -19.40 1.30 -6.36
CA GLU A 68 -20.76 0.74 -6.30
C GLU A 68 -21.81 1.77 -5.86
N TYR A 69 -21.46 2.67 -4.93
CA TYR A 69 -22.44 3.51 -4.22
C TYR A 69 -22.24 5.02 -4.37
N LEU A 70 -21.19 5.49 -5.05
CA LEU A 70 -21.02 6.91 -5.29
C LEU A 70 -22.14 7.42 -6.23
N ARG A 71 -22.83 8.47 -5.79
CA ARG A 71 -23.94 9.05 -6.57
C ARG A 71 -23.42 9.73 -7.83
N VAL A 72 -24.23 9.69 -8.88
CA VAL A 72 -23.97 10.40 -10.13
C VAL A 72 -23.75 11.89 -9.86
N GLY A 73 -22.71 12.46 -10.48
CA GLY A 73 -22.33 13.86 -10.32
C GLY A 73 -21.41 14.14 -9.13
N LEU A 74 -21.02 13.14 -8.35
CA LEU A 74 -20.03 13.27 -7.28
C LEU A 74 -18.68 12.64 -7.68
N ALA A 75 -17.60 13.15 -7.08
CA ALA A 75 -16.26 12.59 -7.14
C ALA A 75 -15.73 12.37 -5.71
N ALA A 76 -14.93 11.31 -5.52
CA ALA A 76 -14.32 10.98 -4.24
C ALA A 76 -12.82 10.73 -4.42
N GLY A 77 -12.04 11.13 -3.41
CA GLY A 77 -10.60 10.88 -3.31
C GLY A 77 -10.27 10.14 -2.03
N ILE A 78 -9.15 9.40 -2.03
CA ILE A 78 -8.59 8.74 -0.84
C ILE A 78 -7.34 9.51 -0.44
N PHE A 79 -7.27 9.90 0.84
CA PHE A 79 -6.16 10.67 1.40
C PHE A 79 -5.57 9.91 2.59
N HIS A 80 -4.25 9.94 2.71
CA HIS A 80 -3.51 9.30 3.80
C HIS A 80 -2.92 10.39 4.71
N GLU A 81 -2.85 10.10 6.01
CA GLU A 81 -2.14 10.95 6.96
C GLU A 81 -0.63 10.93 6.65
N SER A 82 0.02 12.09 6.82
CA SER A 82 1.45 12.31 6.53
C SER A 82 2.32 12.14 7.77
#